data_AF-A0A2M9BRD0-F1
#
_entry.id   AF-A0A2M9BRD0-F1
#
_cell.length_a   1.000
_cell.length_b   1.000
_cell.length_c   1.000
_cell.angle_alpha   90.00
_cell.angle_beta   90.00
_cell.angle_gamma   90.00
#
_symmetry.space_group_name_H-M   'P 1'
#
loop_
_entity.id
_entity.type
_entity.pdbx_description
1 polymer ?
#
loop_
_entity_poly.entity_id
_entity_poly.type
_entity_poly.pdbx_seq_one_letter_code
_entity_poly.pdbx_strand_id
1 'polypeptide(L)'
;MKLLYTALLLLVASVTFGQNTDQDNLIALGKTYRSYMFRTDPPKEFVQKMTAAAPGTLQATTRFVGQTITKNNQLLTKEYLTIPDDQTLRNVYAVRQINYNLRKENAPDHHTLLDSLRTAPTSRYELIDCYYEMLFAGVGNKNQPFNWSKTDLTLNEYGLQDDTEKGILFLQCMQACGTHIWGYMNIVKPANTKEAYSYIKRYPKVNGNKYYQYTDLYFPDFQMVIIKDKGLQSYKSYYLNKYYELLLSHLVCLHQEGAKEAERQELLLSSVLKERALYKYSVYQPTLEKLFQVKQP
;
A
#
# COMPACT_ATOMS: atom_id res chain seq x y z
N MET A 1 32.73 -15.23 40.01
CA MET A 1 31.36 -15.79 39.86
C MET A 1 30.25 -14.82 40.26
N LYS A 2 30.18 -14.31 41.51
CA LYS A 2 29.10 -13.40 41.95
C LYS A 2 28.89 -12.14 41.08
N LEU A 3 29.98 -11.50 40.62
CA LEU A 3 29.96 -10.33 39.72
C LEU A 3 29.41 -10.64 38.31
N LEU A 4 29.63 -11.85 37.80
CA LEU A 4 29.13 -12.30 36.50
C LEU A 4 27.62 -12.56 36.55
N TYR A 5 27.11 -13.14 37.66
CA TYR A 5 25.68 -13.34 37.85
C TYR A 5 24.91 -12.03 38.06
N THR A 6 25.50 -11.03 38.73
CA THR A 6 24.86 -9.70 38.90
C THR A 6 24.84 -8.92 37.60
N ALA A 7 25.93 -8.96 36.80
CA ALA A 7 25.95 -8.34 35.47
C ALA A 7 24.94 -8.99 34.51
N LEU A 8 24.79 -10.32 34.56
CA LEU A 8 23.82 -11.05 33.74
C LEU A 8 22.37 -10.74 34.15
N LEU A 9 22.07 -10.64 35.45
CA LEU A 9 20.74 -10.27 35.95
C LEU A 9 20.35 -8.81 35.61
N LEU A 10 21.31 -7.89 35.67
CA LEU A 10 21.10 -6.49 35.24
C LEU A 10 20.85 -6.39 33.72
N LEU A 11 21.58 -7.18 32.91
CA LEU A 11 21.34 -7.29 31.47
C LEU A 11 19.94 -7.83 31.17
N VAL A 12 19.53 -8.93 31.81
CA VAL A 12 18.20 -9.52 31.62
C VAL A 12 17.08 -8.58 32.05
N ALA A 13 17.24 -7.87 33.18
CA ALA A 13 16.25 -6.88 33.63
C ALA A 13 16.17 -5.65 32.70
N SER A 14 17.30 -5.16 32.18
CA SER A 14 17.29 -4.03 31.23
C SER A 14 16.59 -4.38 29.91
N VAL A 15 16.70 -5.65 29.47
CA VAL A 15 16.05 -6.13 28.25
C VAL A 15 14.52 -6.25 28.43
N THR A 16 14.04 -6.74 29.57
CA THR A 16 12.59 -6.89 29.80
C THR A 16 11.87 -5.55 30.00
N PHE A 17 12.46 -4.60 30.73
CA PHE A 17 11.87 -3.27 30.91
C PHE A 17 11.88 -2.43 29.61
N GLY A 18 12.94 -2.53 28.80
CA GLY A 18 12.98 -1.86 27.49
C GLY A 18 11.94 -2.41 26.51
N GLN A 19 11.71 -3.72 26.52
CA GLN A 19 10.74 -4.38 25.62
C GLN A 19 9.28 -4.00 25.90
N ASN A 20 8.89 -3.86 27.17
CA ASN A 20 7.53 -3.44 27.53
C ASN A 20 7.27 -1.99 27.11
N THR A 21 8.28 -1.13 27.27
CA THR A 21 8.19 0.28 26.87
C THR A 21 8.02 0.43 25.35
N ASP A 22 8.73 -0.36 24.54
CA ASP A 22 8.58 -0.33 23.07
C ASP A 22 7.22 -0.86 22.61
N GLN A 23 6.65 -1.88 23.29
CA GLN A 23 5.30 -2.35 23.00
C GLN A 23 4.26 -1.27 23.29
N ASP A 24 4.34 -0.61 24.45
CA ASP A 24 3.43 0.48 24.81
C ASP A 24 3.47 1.61 23.78
N ASN A 25 4.67 1.97 23.31
CA ASN A 25 4.85 2.97 22.26
C ASN A 25 4.23 2.53 20.93
N LEU A 26 4.39 1.27 20.51
CA LEU A 26 3.73 0.74 19.32
C LEU A 26 2.20 0.75 19.45
N ILE A 27 1.67 0.39 20.62
CA ILE A 27 0.23 0.43 20.92
C ILE A 27 -0.29 1.87 20.81
N ALA A 28 0.42 2.84 21.39
CA ALA A 28 0.09 4.25 21.30
C ALA A 28 0.10 4.75 19.85
N LEU A 29 1.10 4.34 19.04
CA LEU A 29 1.16 4.65 17.61
C LEU A 29 -0.01 4.03 16.83
N GLY A 30 -0.36 2.76 17.09
CA GLY A 30 -1.51 2.08 16.48
C GLY A 30 -2.84 2.78 16.77
N LYS A 31 -3.05 3.20 18.02
CA LYS A 31 -4.22 4.00 18.42
C LYS A 31 -4.22 5.38 17.76
N THR A 32 -3.07 6.03 17.70
CA THR A 32 -2.92 7.34 17.05
C THR A 32 -3.23 7.25 15.55
N TYR A 33 -2.66 6.26 14.87
CA TYR A 33 -2.95 5.98 13.47
C TYR A 33 -4.45 5.74 13.26
N ARG A 34 -5.09 4.90 14.07
CA ARG A 34 -6.55 4.65 14.00
C ARG A 34 -7.38 5.95 14.06
N SER A 35 -7.03 6.85 14.96
CA SER A 35 -7.77 8.10 15.18
C SER A 35 -7.65 9.09 14.02
N TYR A 36 -6.49 9.09 13.34
CA TYR A 36 -6.16 10.17 12.40
C TYR A 36 -5.84 9.70 10.96
N MET A 37 -5.80 8.40 10.65
CA MET A 37 -5.42 7.89 9.31
C MET A 37 -6.39 8.27 8.18
N PHE A 38 -7.62 8.68 8.51
CA PHE A 38 -8.64 9.06 7.54
C PHE A 38 -8.71 10.58 7.38
N ARG A 39 -9.90 11.19 7.48
CA ARG A 39 -10.12 12.62 7.21
C ARG A 39 -9.83 13.55 8.40
N THR A 40 -9.69 13.02 9.61
CA THR A 40 -9.42 13.81 10.82
C THR A 40 -7.94 14.10 10.97
N ASP A 41 -7.56 15.35 11.19
CA ASP A 41 -6.17 15.74 11.37
C ASP A 41 -5.81 15.92 12.85
N PRO A 42 -4.62 15.48 13.27
CA PRO A 42 -4.12 15.77 14.59
C PRO A 42 -3.64 17.23 14.69
N PRO A 43 -3.64 17.83 15.89
CA PRO A 43 -2.96 19.11 16.13
C PRO A 43 -1.47 19.03 15.74
N LYS A 44 -0.93 20.07 15.11
CA LYS A 44 0.49 20.08 14.67
C LYS A 44 1.46 19.84 15.83
N GLU A 45 1.20 20.46 16.98
CA GLU A 45 2.03 20.28 18.18
C GLU A 45 2.00 18.84 18.70
N PHE A 46 0.87 18.14 18.55
CA PHE A 46 0.76 16.74 18.94
C PHE A 46 1.70 15.88 18.10
N VAL A 47 1.70 16.06 16.77
CA VAL A 47 2.60 15.32 15.87
C VAL A 47 4.06 15.63 16.18
N GLN A 48 4.41 16.90 16.40
CA GLN A 48 5.76 17.32 16.75
C GLN A 48 6.25 16.67 18.05
N LYS A 49 5.42 16.69 19.11
CA LYS A 49 5.75 16.05 20.40
C LYS A 49 5.90 14.55 20.26
N MET A 50 4.97 13.90 19.55
CA MET A 50 5.03 12.45 19.28
C MET A 50 6.32 12.06 18.56
N THR A 51 6.71 12.80 17.52
CA THR A 51 7.95 12.51 16.77
C THR A 51 9.21 12.83 17.56
N ALA A 52 9.21 13.89 18.37
CA ALA A 52 10.36 14.27 19.19
C ALA A 52 10.60 13.30 20.37
N ALA A 53 9.53 12.74 20.93
CA ALA A 53 9.59 11.78 22.03
C ALA A 53 9.78 10.32 21.58
N ALA A 54 9.90 10.06 20.28
CA ALA A 54 10.01 8.71 19.74
C ALA A 54 11.31 8.02 20.23
N PRO A 55 11.23 6.81 20.82
CA PRO A 55 12.40 6.01 21.13
C PRO A 55 13.26 5.78 19.87
N GLY A 56 14.57 5.64 20.04
CA GLY A 56 15.50 5.43 18.91
C GLY A 56 15.10 4.25 18.01
N THR A 57 14.65 3.14 18.62
CA THR A 57 14.18 1.91 17.93
C THR A 57 12.89 2.10 17.14
N LEU A 58 12.11 3.15 17.43
CA LEU A 58 10.81 3.44 16.82
C LEU A 58 10.79 4.77 16.06
N GLN A 59 11.93 5.45 15.92
CA GLN A 59 11.96 6.80 15.35
C GLN A 59 11.49 6.83 13.90
N ALA A 60 11.98 5.91 13.06
CA ALA A 60 11.57 5.80 11.66
C ALA A 60 10.07 5.47 11.54
N THR A 61 9.59 4.49 12.30
CA THR A 61 8.15 4.14 12.36
C THR A 61 7.28 5.31 12.79
N THR A 62 7.69 6.04 13.83
CA THR A 62 6.93 7.19 14.34
C THR A 62 6.87 8.32 13.31
N ARG A 63 7.97 8.60 12.61
CA ARG A 63 8.00 9.57 11.50
C ARG A 63 7.08 9.15 10.37
N PHE A 64 7.13 7.89 9.94
CA PHE A 64 6.24 7.35 8.92
C PHE A 64 4.77 7.48 9.32
N VAL A 65 4.40 7.03 10.52
CA VAL A 65 3.02 7.16 11.04
C VAL A 65 2.61 8.64 11.07
N GLY A 66 3.48 9.54 11.55
CA GLY A 66 3.25 10.99 11.52
C GLY A 66 2.89 11.54 10.14
N GLN A 67 3.58 11.08 9.09
CA GLN A 67 3.27 11.48 7.71
C GLN A 67 1.94 10.89 7.22
N THR A 68 1.61 9.65 7.56
CA THR A 68 0.33 9.02 7.16
C THR A 68 -0.91 9.67 7.77
N ILE A 69 -0.75 10.40 8.88
CA ILE A 69 -1.85 11.08 9.57
C ILE A 69 -1.88 12.60 9.35
N THR A 70 -0.95 13.16 8.58
CA THR A 70 -0.82 14.61 8.38
C THR A 70 -1.08 15.00 6.92
N LYS A 71 -1.69 16.17 6.70
CA LYS A 71 -1.85 16.79 5.37
C LYS A 71 -0.55 17.36 4.83
N ASN A 72 -0.47 17.54 3.51
CA ASN A 72 0.74 18.02 2.84
C ASN A 72 1.96 17.17 3.21
N ASN A 73 1.73 15.86 3.38
CA ASN A 73 2.77 14.92 3.77
C ASN A 73 3.78 14.70 2.64
N GLN A 74 4.91 14.12 3.03
CA GLN A 74 6.04 13.86 2.14
C GLN A 74 6.08 12.40 1.66
N LEU A 75 5.00 11.64 1.82
CA LEU A 75 4.98 10.20 1.55
C LEU A 75 5.30 9.81 0.10
N LEU A 76 5.08 10.70 -0.87
CA LEU A 76 5.45 10.49 -2.28
C LEU A 76 6.87 10.97 -2.64
N THR A 77 7.69 11.33 -1.65
CA THR A 77 9.10 11.65 -1.86
C THR A 77 9.97 10.39 -1.84
N LYS A 78 11.18 10.47 -2.40
CA LYS A 78 12.14 9.37 -2.41
C LYS A 78 12.43 8.81 -1.01
N GLU A 79 12.42 9.65 0.03
CA GLU A 79 12.64 9.22 1.42
C GLU A 79 11.66 8.13 1.85
N TYR A 80 10.36 8.32 1.58
CA TYR A 80 9.31 7.39 2.01
C TYR A 80 9.00 6.31 0.98
N LEU A 81 9.29 6.57 -0.30
CA LEU A 81 9.19 5.55 -1.34
C LEU A 81 10.36 4.56 -1.29
N THR A 82 11.51 4.93 -0.71
CA THR A 82 12.60 3.99 -0.43
C THR A 82 12.19 3.03 0.68
N ILE A 83 12.39 1.73 0.47
CA ILE A 83 12.02 0.73 1.45
C ILE A 83 12.87 0.90 2.73
N PRO A 84 12.26 0.95 3.93
CA PRO A 84 13.01 1.05 5.17
C PRO A 84 13.56 -0.32 5.59
N ASP A 85 14.34 -0.33 6.68
CA ASP A 85 14.86 -1.57 7.25
C ASP A 85 13.76 -2.52 7.76
N ASP A 86 14.14 -3.79 7.95
CA ASP A 86 13.24 -4.86 8.38
C ASP A 86 12.56 -4.58 9.72
N GLN A 87 13.25 -3.90 10.65
CA GLN A 87 12.69 -3.58 11.95
C GLN A 87 11.56 -2.55 11.81
N THR A 88 11.78 -1.53 11.00
CA THR A 88 10.79 -0.49 10.67
C THR A 88 9.60 -1.11 9.96
N LEU A 89 9.81 -2.01 9.00
CA LEU A 89 8.75 -2.75 8.32
C LEU A 89 7.89 -3.56 9.29
N ARG A 90 8.51 -4.31 10.21
CA ARG A 90 7.79 -5.07 11.26
C ARG A 90 7.02 -4.16 12.20
N ASN A 91 7.59 -3.03 12.59
CA ASN A 91 6.94 -2.06 13.46
C ASN A 91 5.73 -1.40 12.78
N VAL A 92 5.84 -1.04 11.50
CA VAL A 92 4.70 -0.52 10.70
C VAL A 92 3.61 -1.58 10.58
N TYR A 93 3.99 -2.83 10.33
CA TYR A 93 3.05 -3.95 10.31
C TYR A 93 2.33 -4.11 11.64
N ALA A 94 3.04 -4.05 12.77
CA ALA A 94 2.45 -4.09 14.11
C ALA A 94 1.44 -2.94 14.35
N VAL A 95 1.78 -1.71 13.94
CA VAL A 95 0.88 -0.54 14.00
C VAL A 95 -0.42 -0.80 13.23
N ARG A 96 -0.34 -1.39 12.02
CA ARG A 96 -1.52 -1.77 11.23
C ARG A 96 -2.37 -2.83 11.95
N GLN A 97 -1.73 -3.86 12.49
CA GLN A 97 -2.42 -4.94 13.19
C GLN A 97 -3.14 -4.43 14.45
N ILE A 98 -2.53 -3.50 15.20
CA ILE A 98 -3.19 -2.83 16.33
C ILE A 98 -4.44 -2.06 15.85
N ASN A 99 -4.34 -1.28 14.77
CA ASN A 99 -5.50 -0.58 14.18
C ASN A 99 -6.62 -1.55 13.76
N TYR A 100 -6.30 -2.74 13.25
CA TYR A 100 -7.29 -3.78 12.97
C TYR A 100 -7.87 -4.40 14.23
N ASN A 101 -7.04 -4.61 15.25
CA ASN A 101 -7.47 -5.14 16.53
C ASN A 101 -8.52 -4.25 17.21
N LEU A 102 -8.32 -2.93 17.14
CA LEU A 102 -9.27 -1.93 17.65
C LEU A 102 -10.66 -1.96 16.99
N ARG A 103 -10.85 -2.73 15.91
CA ARG A 103 -12.14 -2.89 15.21
C ARG A 103 -12.82 -4.24 15.47
N LYS A 104 -12.17 -5.14 16.23
CA LYS A 104 -12.71 -6.47 16.53
C LYS A 104 -13.56 -6.41 17.80
N GLU A 105 -14.72 -7.06 17.76
CA GLU A 105 -15.65 -7.13 18.90
C GLU A 105 -15.04 -7.89 20.09
N ASN A 106 -14.35 -9.00 19.82
CA ASN A 106 -13.63 -9.81 20.81
C ASN A 106 -12.12 -9.76 20.53
N ALA A 107 -11.54 -8.56 20.57
CA ALA A 107 -10.13 -8.34 20.31
C ALA A 107 -9.25 -8.92 21.44
N PRO A 108 -8.16 -9.67 21.13
CA PRO A 108 -7.15 -9.97 22.15
C PRO A 108 -6.54 -8.68 22.70
N ASP A 109 -5.97 -8.77 23.90
CA ASP A 109 -5.13 -7.70 24.45
C ASP A 109 -3.99 -7.34 23.47
N HIS A 110 -3.62 -6.07 23.44
CA HIS A 110 -2.63 -5.58 22.49
C HIS A 110 -1.21 -6.10 22.75
N HIS A 111 -0.81 -6.34 24.00
CA HIS A 111 0.48 -6.95 24.29
C HIS A 111 0.50 -8.40 23.79
N THR A 112 -0.56 -9.16 24.08
CA THR A 112 -0.73 -10.53 23.56
C THR A 112 -0.66 -10.58 22.04
N LEU A 113 -1.30 -9.63 21.35
CA LEU A 113 -1.19 -9.49 19.90
C LEU A 113 0.26 -9.25 19.47
N LEU A 114 0.95 -8.27 20.07
CA LEU A 114 2.34 -7.95 19.70
C LEU A 114 3.29 -9.12 19.94
N ASP A 115 3.11 -9.88 21.02
CA ASP A 115 3.90 -11.08 21.30
C ASP A 115 3.69 -12.17 20.24
N SER A 116 2.44 -12.36 19.79
CA SER A 116 2.16 -13.28 18.69
C SER A 116 2.83 -12.86 17.37
N LEU A 117 2.88 -11.55 17.08
CA LEU A 117 3.49 -11.04 15.85
C LEU A 117 5.02 -11.18 15.85
N ARG A 118 5.66 -11.17 17.02
CA ARG A 118 7.11 -11.38 17.15
C ARG A 118 7.53 -12.80 16.79
N THR A 119 6.67 -13.78 17.05
CA THR A 119 6.96 -15.20 16.87
C THR A 119 6.38 -15.76 15.57
N ALA A 120 5.36 -15.12 15.01
CA ALA A 120 4.75 -15.53 13.76
C ALA A 120 5.70 -15.32 12.57
N PRO A 121 5.82 -16.30 11.65
CA PRO A 121 6.51 -16.07 10.39
C PRO A 121 5.69 -15.09 9.54
N THR A 122 6.23 -13.90 9.31
CA THR A 122 5.68 -12.93 8.36
C THR A 122 6.66 -12.77 7.22
N SER A 123 6.17 -12.97 5.99
CA SER A 123 7.01 -12.84 4.80
C SER A 123 7.43 -11.38 4.60
N ARG A 124 8.61 -11.17 4.03
CA ARG A 124 9.08 -9.82 3.67
C ARG A 124 8.11 -9.11 2.73
N TYR A 125 7.54 -9.83 1.76
CA TYR A 125 6.56 -9.30 0.82
C TYR A 125 5.28 -8.80 1.51
N GLU A 126 4.79 -9.49 2.53
CA GLU A 126 3.63 -9.04 3.31
C GLU A 126 3.93 -7.77 4.12
N LEU A 127 5.14 -7.64 4.65
CA LEU A 127 5.57 -6.42 5.35
C LEU A 127 5.67 -5.23 4.39
N ILE A 128 6.21 -5.45 3.18
CA ILE A 128 6.33 -4.43 2.13
C ILE A 128 4.96 -4.01 1.60
N ASP A 129 4.07 -4.99 1.38
CA ASP A 129 2.68 -4.74 0.97
C ASP A 129 1.96 -3.85 1.98
N CYS A 130 2.09 -4.18 3.27
CA CYS A 130 1.56 -3.39 4.36
C CYS A 130 2.12 -1.96 4.38
N TYR A 131 3.43 -1.80 4.19
CA TYR A 131 4.08 -0.49 4.17
C TYR A 131 3.51 0.40 3.07
N TYR A 132 3.48 -0.09 1.82
CA TYR A 132 2.99 0.69 0.69
C TYR A 132 1.48 0.92 0.71
N GLU A 133 0.68 -0.05 1.22
CA GLU A 133 -0.75 0.16 1.44
C GLU A 133 -1.00 1.33 2.39
N MET A 134 -0.31 1.37 3.54
CA MET A 134 -0.41 2.46 4.50
C MET A 134 0.07 3.80 3.91
N LEU A 135 1.16 3.78 3.14
CA LEU A 135 1.71 4.95 2.47
C LEU A 135 0.69 5.56 1.51
N PHE A 136 0.19 4.79 0.55
CA PHE A 136 -0.73 5.31 -0.46
C PHE A 136 -2.11 5.65 0.13
N ALA A 137 -2.58 4.91 1.13
CA ALA A 137 -3.79 5.28 1.87
C ALA A 137 -3.61 6.61 2.61
N GLY A 138 -2.46 6.83 3.24
CA GLY A 138 -2.12 8.09 3.91
C GLY A 138 -2.14 9.27 2.94
N VAL A 139 -1.49 9.13 1.78
CA VAL A 139 -1.52 10.16 0.73
C VAL A 139 -2.95 10.40 0.24
N GLY A 140 -3.68 9.34 -0.12
CA GLY A 140 -5.03 9.43 -0.67
C GLY A 140 -6.03 10.04 0.32
N ASN A 141 -5.93 9.74 1.62
CA ASN A 141 -6.84 10.28 2.62
C ASN A 141 -6.51 11.73 3.00
N LYS A 142 -5.23 12.11 2.99
CA LYS A 142 -4.75 13.39 3.54
C LYS A 142 -4.52 14.48 2.51
N ASN A 143 -4.07 14.12 1.31
CA ASN A 143 -3.73 15.09 0.27
C ASN A 143 -4.91 15.21 -0.71
N GLN A 144 -5.87 16.04 -0.34
CA GLN A 144 -7.07 16.33 -1.13
C GLN A 144 -7.03 17.77 -1.67
N PRO A 145 -7.50 18.03 -2.91
CA PRO A 145 -8.03 17.06 -3.86
C PRO A 145 -6.94 16.11 -4.40
N PHE A 146 -7.31 14.86 -4.69
CA PHE A 146 -6.39 13.87 -5.26
C PHE A 146 -5.70 14.41 -6.52
N ASN A 147 -4.36 14.43 -6.48
CA ASN A 147 -3.54 14.75 -7.64
C ASN A 147 -2.10 14.23 -7.48
N TRP A 148 -1.75 13.17 -8.22
CA TRP A 148 -0.40 12.59 -8.23
C TRP A 148 0.32 12.81 -9.57
N SER A 149 -0.18 13.68 -10.45
CA SER A 149 0.38 13.92 -11.80
C SER A 149 1.84 14.40 -11.82
N LYS A 150 2.31 14.97 -10.70
CA LYS A 150 3.70 15.42 -10.52
C LYS A 150 4.62 14.32 -9.98
N THR A 151 4.09 13.16 -9.63
CA THR A 151 4.84 12.05 -9.06
C THR A 151 5.29 11.11 -10.18
N ASP A 152 6.54 10.69 -10.14
CA ASP A 152 7.08 9.63 -10.97
C ASP A 152 7.67 8.55 -10.08
N LEU A 153 7.17 7.33 -10.20
CA LEU A 153 7.65 6.18 -9.44
C LEU A 153 8.86 5.58 -10.17
N THR A 154 10.07 6.01 -9.80
CA THR A 154 11.34 5.48 -10.28
C THR A 154 11.73 4.23 -9.48
N LEU A 155 11.17 3.08 -9.84
CA LEU A 155 11.19 1.85 -9.00
C LEU A 155 12.61 1.36 -8.65
N ASN A 156 13.58 1.59 -9.54
CA ASN A 156 14.97 1.18 -9.33
C ASN A 156 15.72 2.07 -8.32
N GLU A 157 15.14 3.19 -7.88
CA GLU A 157 15.77 4.12 -6.93
C GLU A 157 15.40 3.88 -5.47
N TYR A 158 14.50 2.93 -5.20
CA TYR A 158 13.83 2.77 -3.91
C TYR A 158 14.37 1.60 -3.07
N GLY A 159 15.50 1.01 -3.46
CA GLY A 159 16.13 -0.08 -2.70
C GLY A 159 15.35 -1.40 -2.71
N LEU A 160 14.43 -1.57 -3.66
CA LEU A 160 13.64 -2.79 -3.85
C LEU A 160 14.54 -3.89 -4.43
N GLN A 161 14.54 -5.06 -3.78
CA GLN A 161 15.53 -6.10 -4.01
C GLN A 161 15.28 -6.93 -5.27
N ASP A 162 14.01 -7.08 -5.65
CA ASP A 162 13.59 -7.91 -6.78
C ASP A 162 12.32 -7.38 -7.45
N ASP A 163 11.90 -8.05 -8.52
CA ASP A 163 10.73 -7.66 -9.29
C ASP A 163 9.40 -7.90 -8.53
N THR A 164 9.39 -8.74 -7.51
CA THR A 164 8.23 -8.93 -6.62
C THR A 164 8.01 -7.67 -5.79
N GLU A 165 9.07 -7.15 -5.16
CA GLU A 165 8.99 -5.91 -4.37
C GLU A 165 8.59 -4.69 -5.22
N LYS A 166 9.15 -4.58 -6.44
CA LYS A 166 8.74 -3.58 -7.44
C LYS A 166 7.27 -3.72 -7.82
N GLY A 167 6.84 -4.96 -8.06
CA GLY A 167 5.46 -5.30 -8.35
C GLY A 167 4.50 -4.89 -7.23
N ILE A 168 4.87 -5.12 -5.97
CA ILE A 168 4.07 -4.75 -4.79
C ILE A 168 3.90 -3.23 -4.71
N LEU A 169 4.98 -2.45 -4.80
CA LEU A 169 4.89 -0.97 -4.77
C LEU A 169 3.96 -0.47 -5.89
N PHE A 170 4.19 -0.93 -7.12
CA PHE A 170 3.39 -0.55 -8.26
C PHE A 170 1.91 -0.90 -8.09
N LEU A 171 1.60 -2.15 -7.73
CA LEU A 171 0.23 -2.63 -7.61
C LEU A 171 -0.53 -1.97 -6.45
N GLN A 172 0.14 -1.67 -5.33
CA GLN A 172 -0.44 -0.88 -4.26
C GLN A 172 -0.77 0.56 -4.70
N CYS A 173 0.11 1.20 -5.47
CA CYS A 173 -0.17 2.51 -6.04
C CYS A 173 -1.38 2.47 -6.97
N MET A 174 -1.44 1.47 -7.86
CA MET A 174 -2.55 1.33 -8.81
C MET A 174 -3.87 0.99 -8.13
N GLN A 175 -3.83 0.15 -7.08
CA GLN A 175 -4.99 -0.10 -6.23
C GLN A 175 -5.51 1.20 -5.61
N ALA A 176 -4.64 2.03 -5.05
CA ALA A 176 -5.03 3.33 -4.50
C ALA A 176 -5.64 4.24 -5.57
N CYS A 177 -5.00 4.34 -6.74
CA CYS A 177 -5.53 5.10 -7.89
C CYS A 177 -6.93 4.61 -8.30
N GLY A 178 -7.12 3.29 -8.41
CA GLY A 178 -8.40 2.68 -8.77
C GLY A 178 -9.52 2.96 -7.78
N THR A 179 -9.22 2.99 -6.47
CA THR A 179 -10.24 3.30 -5.45
C THR A 179 -10.86 4.69 -5.61
N HIS A 180 -10.10 5.67 -6.13
CA HIS A 180 -10.60 7.03 -6.37
C HIS A 180 -11.60 7.13 -7.53
N ILE A 181 -11.59 6.20 -8.48
CA ILE A 181 -12.57 6.18 -9.59
C ILE A 181 -13.67 5.14 -9.41
N TRP A 182 -13.48 4.19 -8.50
CA TRP A 182 -14.36 3.02 -8.36
C TRP A 182 -15.84 3.40 -8.15
N GLY A 183 -16.11 4.36 -7.27
CA GLY A 183 -17.48 4.81 -7.00
C GLY A 183 -18.17 5.42 -8.23
N TYR A 184 -17.43 6.22 -9.02
CA TYR A 184 -17.95 6.83 -10.24
C TYR A 184 -18.27 5.80 -11.33
N MET A 185 -17.47 4.73 -11.41
CA MET A 185 -17.64 3.68 -12.42
C MET A 185 -18.67 2.63 -12.03
N ASN A 186 -18.74 2.26 -10.75
CA ASN A 186 -19.50 1.09 -10.31
C ASN A 186 -20.79 1.41 -9.55
N ILE A 187 -20.83 2.51 -8.77
CA ILE A 187 -21.99 2.88 -7.94
C ILE A 187 -22.95 3.80 -8.67
N VAL A 188 -22.44 4.86 -9.31
CA VAL A 188 -23.27 5.84 -10.04
C VAL A 188 -23.85 5.19 -11.32
N LYS A 189 -25.14 5.43 -11.60
CA LYS A 189 -25.85 4.90 -12.79
C LYS A 189 -26.53 6.04 -13.57
N PRO A 190 -26.20 6.26 -14.86
CA PRO A 190 -25.08 5.65 -15.59
C PRO A 190 -23.72 6.03 -14.96
N ALA A 191 -22.66 5.28 -15.29
CA ALA A 191 -21.32 5.55 -14.77
C ALA A 191 -20.91 7.00 -15.07
N ASN A 192 -20.31 7.69 -14.09
CA ASN A 192 -19.83 9.06 -14.26
C ASN A 192 -18.40 9.05 -14.83
N THR A 193 -18.30 8.76 -16.11
CA THR A 193 -17.02 8.65 -16.84
C THR A 193 -16.25 9.95 -16.90
N LYS A 194 -16.95 11.10 -16.93
CA LYS A 194 -16.33 12.42 -16.91
C LYS A 194 -15.51 12.67 -15.65
N GLU A 195 -16.11 12.43 -14.48
CA GLU A 195 -15.40 12.59 -13.20
C GLU A 195 -14.29 11.55 -13.07
N ALA A 196 -14.55 10.27 -13.37
CA ALA A 196 -13.53 9.23 -13.35
C ALA A 196 -12.32 9.59 -14.23
N TYR A 197 -12.56 10.03 -15.47
CA TYR A 197 -11.48 10.43 -16.39
C TYR A 197 -10.69 11.64 -15.87
N SER A 198 -11.35 12.58 -15.19
CA SER A 198 -10.68 13.72 -14.58
C SER A 198 -9.66 13.31 -13.49
N TYR A 199 -9.94 12.22 -12.74
CA TYR A 199 -9.03 11.64 -11.77
C TYR A 199 -7.91 10.84 -12.43
N ILE A 200 -8.23 10.06 -13.47
CA ILE A 200 -7.23 9.26 -14.21
C ILE A 200 -6.11 10.15 -14.77
N LYS A 201 -6.45 11.34 -15.29
CA LYS A 201 -5.46 12.33 -15.76
C LYS A 201 -4.50 12.83 -14.67
N ARG A 202 -4.76 12.51 -13.40
CA ARG A 202 -3.94 12.90 -12.25
C ARG A 202 -3.15 11.74 -11.66
N TYR A 203 -3.15 10.57 -12.30
CA TYR A 203 -2.34 9.43 -11.88
C TYR A 203 -0.84 9.70 -12.08
N PRO A 204 0.01 9.03 -11.30
CA PRO A 204 1.44 9.21 -11.38
C PRO A 204 2.01 8.61 -12.67
N LYS A 205 3.27 8.94 -12.94
CA LYS A 205 4.10 8.21 -13.88
C LYS A 205 4.82 7.05 -13.19
N VAL A 206 5.31 6.11 -13.97
CA VAL A 206 6.19 5.03 -13.53
C VAL A 206 7.37 4.95 -14.47
N ASN A 207 8.58 5.11 -13.92
CA ASN A 207 9.83 5.19 -14.68
C ASN A 207 9.73 6.15 -15.88
N GLY A 208 9.14 7.34 -15.69
CA GLY A 208 8.96 8.36 -16.72
C GLY A 208 7.78 8.16 -17.67
N ASN A 209 7.17 6.98 -17.66
CA ASN A 209 6.08 6.59 -18.56
C ASN A 209 4.71 6.72 -17.90
N LYS A 210 3.63 6.67 -18.70
CA LYS A 210 2.26 6.64 -18.16
C LYS A 210 2.10 5.36 -17.33
N TYR A 211 1.36 5.44 -16.22
CA TYR A 211 1.21 4.33 -15.28
C TYR A 211 0.84 2.99 -15.94
N TYR A 212 0.01 3.04 -16.99
CA TYR A 212 -0.47 1.84 -17.66
C TYR A 212 0.60 1.13 -18.50
N GLN A 213 1.72 1.79 -18.78
CA GLN A 213 2.81 1.25 -19.60
C GLN A 213 3.79 0.39 -18.80
N TYR A 214 3.66 0.32 -17.48
CA TYR A 214 4.44 -0.60 -16.67
C TYR A 214 3.86 -2.02 -16.79
N THR A 215 4.63 -2.92 -17.41
CA THR A 215 4.21 -4.31 -17.72
C THR A 215 5.06 -5.37 -17.01
N ASP A 216 6.07 -4.98 -16.23
CA ASP A 216 6.99 -5.90 -15.54
C ASP A 216 6.31 -6.54 -14.31
N LEU A 217 5.32 -7.39 -14.59
CA LEU A 217 4.43 -8.04 -13.64
C LEU A 217 4.51 -9.57 -13.72
N TYR A 218 5.64 -10.10 -14.19
CA TYR A 218 5.92 -11.54 -14.35
C TYR A 218 6.62 -12.17 -13.13
N PHE A 219 6.75 -11.45 -12.02
CA PHE A 219 7.30 -11.97 -10.75
C PHE A 219 6.54 -13.22 -10.22
N PRO A 220 7.11 -14.07 -9.36
CA PRO A 220 6.38 -15.23 -8.83
C PRO A 220 5.12 -14.85 -8.04
N ASP A 221 4.03 -15.61 -8.18
CA ASP A 221 2.87 -15.40 -7.31
C ASP A 221 3.15 -15.93 -5.90
N PHE A 222 2.52 -15.31 -4.89
CA PHE A 222 2.61 -15.73 -3.50
C PHE A 222 1.26 -15.57 -2.81
N GLN A 223 1.13 -16.17 -1.63
CA GLN A 223 -0.11 -16.12 -0.86
C GLN A 223 0.04 -15.28 0.40
N MET A 224 -0.99 -14.48 0.69
CA MET A 224 -1.12 -13.75 1.96
C MET A 224 -2.59 -13.50 2.29
N VAL A 225 -2.88 -13.06 3.51
CA VAL A 225 -4.23 -12.65 3.89
C VAL A 225 -4.46 -11.21 3.41
N ILE A 226 -5.19 -11.05 2.31
CA ILE A 226 -5.48 -9.74 1.71
C ILE A 226 -6.82 -9.21 2.24
N ILE A 227 -7.91 -9.94 1.96
CA ILE A 227 -9.20 -9.69 2.58
C ILE A 227 -9.27 -10.45 3.90
N LYS A 228 -9.57 -9.73 4.98
CA LYS A 228 -9.82 -10.30 6.31
C LYS A 228 -10.86 -11.42 6.25
N ASP A 229 -10.63 -12.48 7.02
CA ASP A 229 -11.53 -13.63 7.19
C ASP A 229 -11.75 -14.50 5.92
N LYS A 230 -11.01 -14.23 4.81
CA LYS A 230 -11.02 -15.06 3.59
C LYS A 230 -9.84 -16.02 3.47
N GLY A 231 -8.98 -16.08 4.49
CA GLY A 231 -7.77 -16.89 4.47
C GLY A 231 -6.73 -16.41 3.46
N LEU A 232 -5.80 -17.32 3.13
CA LEU A 232 -4.72 -17.09 2.18
C LEU A 232 -5.28 -16.91 0.75
N GLN A 233 -4.88 -15.83 0.11
CA GLN A 233 -5.30 -15.45 -1.25
C GLN A 233 -4.06 -15.27 -2.13
N SER A 234 -4.18 -15.61 -3.41
CA SER A 234 -3.15 -15.30 -4.41
C SER A 234 -3.01 -13.78 -4.55
N TYR A 235 -1.78 -13.29 -4.37
CA TYR A 235 -1.46 -11.87 -4.48
C TYR A 235 -1.77 -11.34 -5.87
N LYS A 236 -1.28 -12.03 -6.90
CA LYS A 236 -1.53 -11.65 -8.28
C LYS A 236 -3.01 -11.70 -8.63
N SER A 237 -3.72 -12.75 -8.23
CA SER A 237 -5.15 -12.89 -8.55
C SER A 237 -5.98 -11.76 -7.97
N TYR A 238 -5.58 -11.22 -6.81
CA TYR A 238 -6.26 -10.07 -6.23
C TYR A 238 -5.86 -8.76 -6.92
N TYR A 239 -4.56 -8.43 -6.90
CA TYR A 239 -4.08 -7.11 -7.30
C TYR A 239 -4.00 -6.91 -8.82
N LEU A 240 -3.64 -7.93 -9.60
CA LEU A 240 -3.73 -7.83 -11.07
C LEU A 240 -5.18 -7.71 -11.51
N ASN A 241 -6.11 -8.43 -10.89
CA ASN A 241 -7.53 -8.28 -11.20
C ASN A 241 -8.02 -6.84 -10.97
N LYS A 242 -7.59 -6.20 -9.88
CA LYS A 242 -7.90 -4.79 -9.60
C LYS A 242 -7.25 -3.84 -10.59
N TYR A 243 -6.03 -4.14 -11.02
CA TYR A 243 -5.36 -3.36 -12.05
C TYR A 243 -6.04 -3.49 -13.42
N TYR A 244 -6.50 -4.69 -13.81
CA TYR A 244 -7.33 -4.88 -14.99
C TYR A 244 -8.66 -4.11 -14.90
N GLU A 245 -9.34 -4.12 -13.75
CA GLU A 245 -10.55 -3.33 -13.51
C GLU A 245 -10.29 -1.83 -13.76
N LEU A 246 -9.15 -1.32 -13.28
CA LEU A 246 -8.72 0.07 -13.50
C LEU A 246 -8.47 0.37 -15.00
N LEU A 247 -7.73 -0.49 -15.70
CA LEU A 247 -7.40 -0.28 -17.11
C LEU A 247 -8.64 -0.36 -18.01
N LEU A 248 -9.55 -1.30 -17.74
CA LEU A 248 -10.82 -1.40 -18.45
C LEU A 248 -11.70 -0.18 -18.18
N SER A 249 -11.75 0.30 -16.94
CA SER A 249 -12.45 1.55 -16.60
C SER A 249 -11.86 2.76 -17.34
N HIS A 250 -10.53 2.83 -17.44
CA HIS A 250 -9.86 3.87 -18.22
C HIS A 250 -10.22 3.78 -19.71
N LEU A 251 -10.24 2.58 -20.29
CA LEU A 251 -10.65 2.38 -21.68
C LEU A 251 -12.09 2.86 -21.94
N VAL A 252 -13.01 2.55 -21.02
CA VAL A 252 -14.39 3.04 -21.07
C VAL A 252 -14.44 4.57 -21.03
N CYS A 253 -13.67 5.19 -20.12
CA CYS A 253 -13.57 6.65 -20.04
C CYS A 253 -13.04 7.27 -21.35
N LEU A 254 -11.96 6.74 -21.92
CA LEU A 254 -11.43 7.22 -23.20
C LEU A 254 -12.46 7.13 -24.33
N HIS A 255 -13.29 6.09 -24.34
CA HIS A 255 -14.34 5.94 -25.34
C HIS A 255 -15.48 6.96 -25.13
N GLN A 256 -16.02 7.06 -23.92
CA GLN A 256 -17.17 7.93 -23.61
C GLN A 256 -16.83 9.41 -23.67
N GLU A 257 -15.62 9.80 -23.28
CA GLU A 257 -15.18 11.19 -23.28
C GLU A 257 -14.56 11.63 -24.62
N GLY A 258 -14.73 10.84 -25.68
CA GLY A 258 -14.35 11.23 -27.05
C GLY A 258 -12.84 11.35 -27.29
N ALA A 259 -12.00 10.59 -26.56
CA ALA A 259 -10.56 10.58 -26.79
C ALA A 259 -10.23 10.10 -28.22
N LYS A 260 -9.03 10.41 -28.71
CA LYS A 260 -8.63 9.97 -30.06
C LYS A 260 -8.45 8.46 -30.10
N GLU A 261 -8.67 7.86 -31.27
CA GLU A 261 -8.43 6.41 -31.48
C GLU A 261 -7.00 6.02 -31.10
N ALA A 262 -6.01 6.86 -31.42
CA ALA A 262 -4.62 6.63 -31.05
C ALA A 262 -4.41 6.49 -29.54
N GLU A 263 -5.13 7.25 -28.72
CA GLU A 263 -5.01 7.17 -27.24
C GLU A 263 -5.60 5.87 -26.69
N ARG A 264 -6.73 5.40 -27.27
CA ARG A 264 -7.31 4.10 -26.94
C ARG A 264 -6.39 2.95 -27.34
N GLN A 265 -5.85 3.00 -28.55
CA GLN A 265 -4.91 1.99 -29.05
C GLN A 265 -3.63 1.97 -28.24
N GLU A 266 -3.11 3.13 -27.84
CA GLU A 266 -1.94 3.20 -26.95
C GLU A 266 -2.23 2.48 -25.62
N LEU A 267 -3.36 2.77 -24.94
CA LEU A 267 -3.73 2.07 -23.70
C LEU A 267 -3.82 0.55 -23.91
N LEU A 268 -4.48 0.10 -24.98
CA LEU A 268 -4.66 -1.32 -25.29
C LEU A 268 -3.33 -2.03 -25.56
N LEU A 269 -2.46 -1.42 -26.37
CA LEU A 269 -1.26 -2.06 -26.92
C LEU A 269 0.00 -1.84 -26.09
N SER A 270 0.01 -0.90 -25.14
CA SER A 270 1.16 -0.64 -24.27
C SER A 270 0.97 -1.05 -22.82
N SER A 271 -0.22 -1.54 -22.44
CA SER A 271 -0.49 -2.00 -21.08
C SER A 271 -0.56 -3.53 -20.98
N VAL A 272 -0.72 -4.03 -19.75
CA VAL A 272 -0.96 -5.46 -19.51
C VAL A 272 -2.27 -5.97 -20.12
N LEU A 273 -3.14 -5.10 -20.65
CA LEU A 273 -4.35 -5.52 -21.35
C LEU A 273 -4.07 -6.49 -22.50
N LYS A 274 -2.92 -6.38 -23.20
CA LYS A 274 -2.54 -7.32 -24.28
C LYS A 274 -1.81 -8.58 -23.78
N GLU A 275 -1.42 -8.62 -22.50
CA GLU A 275 -0.52 -9.64 -21.97
C GLU A 275 -1.26 -10.92 -21.57
N ARG A 276 -1.57 -11.75 -22.57
CA ARG A 276 -2.37 -12.98 -22.41
C ARG A 276 -1.90 -13.91 -21.29
N ALA A 277 -0.59 -13.98 -21.05
CA ALA A 277 0.00 -14.82 -19.99
C ALA A 277 -0.46 -14.41 -18.57
N LEU A 278 -0.91 -13.17 -18.39
CA LEU A 278 -1.38 -12.63 -17.11
C LEU A 278 -2.91 -12.73 -16.93
N TYR A 279 -3.67 -13.12 -17.96
CA TYR A 279 -5.13 -13.15 -17.89
C TYR A 279 -5.67 -14.13 -16.85
N LYS A 280 -4.97 -15.25 -16.63
CA LYS A 280 -5.31 -16.28 -15.63
C LYS A 280 -5.47 -15.74 -14.20
N TYR A 281 -4.95 -14.54 -13.92
CA TYR A 281 -5.05 -13.86 -12.63
C TYR A 281 -6.24 -12.89 -12.55
N SER A 282 -7.16 -12.90 -13.51
CA SER A 282 -8.28 -11.97 -13.53
C SER A 282 -9.58 -12.62 -13.96
N VAL A 283 -10.68 -12.20 -13.31
CA VAL A 283 -12.03 -12.59 -13.71
C VAL A 283 -12.44 -11.99 -15.06
N TYR A 284 -11.69 -10.99 -15.55
CA TYR A 284 -11.91 -10.36 -16.85
C TYR A 284 -11.27 -11.12 -18.02
N GLN A 285 -10.65 -12.29 -17.79
CA GLN A 285 -10.04 -13.09 -18.86
C GLN A 285 -10.93 -13.21 -20.11
N PRO A 286 -12.23 -13.56 -20.02
CA PRO A 286 -13.08 -13.66 -21.22
C PRO A 286 -13.24 -12.33 -21.97
N THR A 287 -13.32 -11.21 -21.24
CA THR A 287 -13.38 -9.86 -21.82
C THR A 287 -12.07 -9.51 -22.52
N LEU A 288 -10.94 -9.77 -21.86
CA LEU A 288 -9.60 -9.50 -22.39
C LEU A 288 -9.33 -10.35 -23.64
N GLU A 289 -9.69 -11.64 -23.63
CA GLU A 289 -9.59 -12.49 -24.81
C GLU A 289 -10.41 -11.94 -25.97
N LYS A 290 -11.68 -11.56 -25.74
CA LYS A 290 -12.55 -10.98 -26.77
C LYS A 290 -12.02 -9.67 -27.34
N LEU A 291 -11.42 -8.80 -26.52
CA LEU A 291 -10.84 -7.53 -26.97
C LEU A 291 -9.69 -7.74 -27.98
N PHE A 292 -8.92 -8.82 -27.85
CA PHE A 292 -7.74 -9.11 -28.67
C PHE A 292 -7.90 -10.34 -29.56
N GLN A 293 -9.13 -10.81 -29.79
CA GLN A 293 -9.44 -11.76 -30.84
C GLN A 293 -9.26 -11.05 -32.18
N VAL A 294 -8.10 -11.28 -32.80
CA VAL A 294 -7.92 -11.14 -34.24
C VAL A 294 -9.02 -11.98 -34.88
N LYS A 295 -9.92 -11.37 -35.66
CA LYS A 295 -10.66 -12.11 -36.68
C LYS A 295 -9.58 -12.79 -37.52
N GLN A 296 -9.34 -14.08 -37.32
CA GLN A 296 -8.53 -14.83 -38.27
C GLN A 296 -9.19 -14.61 -39.64
N PRO A 297 -8.43 -14.16 -40.65
CA PRO A 297 -8.96 -13.99 -42.00
C PRO A 297 -9.55 -15.30 -42.52
#